data_AF-A0A8W8MNL6-F1
#
_entry.id   AF-A0A8W8MNL6-F1
#
_cell.length_a   1.000
_cell.length_b   1.000
_cell.length_c   1.000
_cell.angle_alpha   90.00
_cell.angle_beta   90.00
_cell.angle_gamma   90.00
#
_symmetry.space_group_name_H-M   'P 1'
#
loop_
_entity.id
_entity.type
_entity.pdbx_description
1 polymer ?
#
loop_
_entity_poly.entity_id
_entity_poly.type
_entity_poly.pdbx_seq_one_letter_code
_entity_poly.pdbx_strand_id
1 'polypeptide(L)'
;MTTYRGADSKREEFRRYLEKAGVLDALTKVLVGLYEEPEKPNNALDFLKQHLGASGPETADVEALKLEVTELRQKVEQLTEENQELKAKLQQLDEETA
;
A
#
# COMPACT_ATOMS: atom_id res chain seq x y z
N MET A 1 -26.06 39.56 14.37
CA MET A 1 -25.05 39.00 13.44
C MET A 1 -24.26 37.90 14.16
N THR A 2 -24.84 36.73 14.41
CA THR A 2 -24.19 35.77 15.35
C THR A 2 -24.31 34.29 14.98
N THR A 3 -24.82 33.95 13.81
CA THR A 3 -24.90 32.55 13.35
C THR A 3 -23.76 32.13 12.40
N TYR A 4 -22.95 33.09 11.92
CA TYR A 4 -21.93 32.83 10.90
C TYR A 4 -20.70 32.09 11.46
N ARG A 5 -20.16 32.54 12.61
CA ARG A 5 -18.93 31.97 13.22
C ARG A 5 -19.00 30.48 13.60
N GLY A 6 -20.16 29.97 14.01
CA GLY A 6 -20.31 28.57 14.43
C GLY A 6 -20.39 27.59 13.26
N ALA A 7 -20.95 28.03 12.13
CA ALA A 7 -20.99 27.24 10.89
C ALA A 7 -19.61 27.15 10.23
N ASP A 8 -18.84 28.25 10.26
CA ASP A 8 -17.46 28.27 9.78
C ASP A 8 -16.54 27.36 10.61
N SER A 9 -16.70 27.32 11.93
CA SER A 9 -15.91 26.42 12.81
C SER A 9 -16.09 24.94 12.45
N LYS A 10 -17.33 24.49 12.29
CA LYS A 10 -17.62 23.09 11.92
C LYS A 10 -17.11 22.74 10.52
N ARG A 11 -17.22 23.69 9.58
CA ARG A 11 -16.71 23.50 8.22
C ARG A 11 -15.18 23.38 8.21
N GLU A 12 -14.51 24.19 9.02
CA GLU A 12 -13.05 24.16 9.11
C GLU A 12 -12.54 22.91 9.82
N GLU A 13 -13.19 22.47 10.90
CA GLU A 13 -12.90 21.18 11.55
C GLU A 13 -13.03 20.02 10.57
N PHE A 14 -14.10 20.00 9.76
CA PHE A 14 -14.30 18.98 8.74
C PHE A 14 -13.21 19.02 7.65
N ARG A 15 -12.83 20.21 7.20
CA ARG A 15 -11.72 20.38 6.24
C ARG A 15 -10.40 19.84 6.81
N ARG A 16 -10.06 20.19 8.05
CA ARG A 16 -8.84 19.70 8.72
C ARG A 16 -8.86 18.18 8.90
N TYR A 17 -10.02 17.60 9.18
CA TYR A 17 -10.19 16.16 9.23
C TYR A 17 -9.87 15.51 7.88
N LEU A 18 -10.44 16.01 6.78
CA LEU A 18 -10.18 15.48 5.43
C LEU A 18 -8.71 15.63 5.02
N GLU A 19 -8.07 16.74 5.40
CA GLU A 19 -6.65 16.98 5.17
C GLU A 19 -5.78 16.00 5.97
N LYS A 20 -6.03 15.85 7.28
CA LYS A 20 -5.30 14.92 8.15
C LYS A 20 -5.49 13.46 7.73
N ALA A 21 -6.67 13.09 7.26
CA ALA A 21 -6.98 11.75 6.77
C ALA A 21 -6.46 11.48 5.34
N GLY A 22 -5.85 12.46 4.68
CA GLY A 22 -5.28 12.31 3.33
C GLY A 22 -6.32 12.30 2.19
N VAL A 23 -7.60 12.54 2.48
CA VAL A 23 -8.69 12.53 1.48
C VAL A 23 -8.48 13.62 0.43
N LEU A 24 -8.04 14.82 0.87
CA LEU A 24 -7.79 15.93 -0.06
C LEU A 24 -6.62 15.65 -0.99
N ASP A 25 -5.56 15.01 -0.48
CA ASP A 25 -4.39 14.62 -1.29
C ASP A 25 -4.76 13.57 -2.34
N ALA A 26 -5.51 12.53 -1.94
CA ALA A 26 -6.00 11.50 -2.86
C ALA A 26 -6.90 12.07 -3.97
N LEU A 27 -7.86 12.94 -3.62
CA LEU A 27 -8.71 13.63 -4.60
C LEU A 27 -7.88 14.51 -5.54
N THR A 28 -6.87 15.21 -5.02
CA THR A 28 -5.98 16.06 -5.82
C THR A 28 -5.19 15.24 -6.83
N LYS A 29 -4.61 14.11 -6.42
CA LYS A 29 -3.86 13.21 -7.31
C LYS A 29 -4.70 12.67 -8.46
N VAL A 30 -5.93 12.23 -8.18
CA VAL A 30 -6.85 11.73 -9.23
C VAL A 30 -7.22 12.84 -10.22
N LEU A 31 -7.45 14.07 -9.73
CA LEU A 31 -7.75 15.22 -10.59
C LEU A 31 -6.54 15.65 -11.44
N VAL A 32 -5.33 15.58 -10.88
CA VAL A 32 -4.08 15.83 -11.62
C VAL A 32 -3.90 14.77 -12.71
N GLY A 33 -4.07 13.48 -12.39
CA GLY A 33 -4.02 12.42 -13.40
C GLY A 33 -5.01 12.65 -14.53
N LEU A 34 -6.26 12.99 -14.22
CA LEU A 34 -7.26 13.35 -15.24
C LEU A 34 -6.85 14.58 -16.07
N TYR A 35 -6.17 15.55 -15.46
CA TYR A 35 -5.67 16.74 -16.15
C TYR A 35 -4.47 16.42 -17.07
N GLU A 36 -3.63 15.47 -16.70
CA GLU A 36 -2.46 15.05 -17.48
C GLU A 36 -2.80 14.07 -18.61
N GLU A 37 -3.97 13.41 -18.57
CA GLU A 37 -4.41 12.52 -19.66
C GLU A 37 -4.38 13.21 -21.03
N PRO A 38 -3.60 12.70 -22.01
CA PRO A 38 -3.45 13.30 -23.32
C PRO A 38 -4.75 13.25 -24.14
N GLU A 39 -5.53 12.19 -23.97
CA GLU A 39 -6.88 12.07 -24.50
C GLU A 39 -7.87 12.09 -23.35
N LYS A 40 -8.68 13.15 -23.26
CA LYS A 40 -9.66 13.26 -22.17
C LYS A 40 -10.70 12.15 -22.30
N PRO A 41 -10.95 11.38 -21.21
CA PRO A 41 -11.96 10.34 -21.26
C PRO A 41 -13.33 10.96 -21.52
N ASN A 42 -14.11 10.34 -22.41
CA ASN A 42 -15.48 10.77 -22.72
C ASN A 42 -16.36 10.82 -21.46
N ASN A 43 -16.05 10.01 -20.45
CA ASN A 43 -16.70 10.05 -19.14
C ASN A 43 -15.70 10.25 -18.00
N ALA A 44 -15.46 11.51 -17.63
CA ALA A 44 -14.59 11.88 -16.51
C ALA A 44 -15.05 11.31 -15.16
N LEU A 45 -16.35 11.13 -14.94
CA LEU A 45 -16.85 10.58 -13.68
C LEU A 45 -16.47 9.11 -13.51
N ASP A 46 -16.45 8.33 -14.58
CA ASP A 46 -16.04 6.92 -14.52
C ASP A 46 -14.53 6.80 -14.30
N PHE A 47 -13.74 7.68 -14.91
CA PHE A 47 -12.30 7.79 -14.61
C PHE A 47 -12.05 8.03 -13.12
N LEU A 48 -12.77 9.00 -12.52
CA LEU A 48 -12.67 9.29 -11.09
C LEU A 48 -13.03 8.08 -10.22
N LYS A 49 -14.13 7.37 -10.52
CA LYS A 49 -14.55 6.19 -9.74
C LYS A 49 -13.50 5.08 -9.76
N GLN A 50 -12.92 4.80 -10.93
CA GLN A 50 -11.90 3.77 -11.09
C GLN A 50 -10.63 4.14 -10.33
N HIS A 51 -10.17 5.38 -10.50
CA HIS A 51 -8.91 5.82 -9.91
C HIS A 51 -9.03 6.08 -8.41
N LEU A 52 -10.17 6.52 -7.88
CA LEU A 52 -10.37 6.65 -6.43
C LEU A 52 -10.35 5.30 -5.70
N GLY A 53 -10.80 4.22 -6.34
CA GLY A 53 -10.72 2.87 -5.78
C GLY A 53 -9.33 2.22 -5.87
N ALA A 54 -8.51 2.66 -6.82
CA ALA A 54 -7.17 2.11 -7.08
C ALA A 54 -6.03 2.93 -6.45
N SER A 55 -6.25 4.23 -6.19
CA SER A 55 -5.21 5.19 -5.73
C SER A 55 -5.00 5.21 -4.21
N GLY A 56 -5.50 4.21 -3.48
CA GLY A 56 -5.20 4.11 -2.05
C GLY A 56 -3.71 3.79 -1.85
N PRO A 57 -2.98 4.48 -0.94
CA PRO A 57 -1.63 4.03 -0.54
C PRO A 57 -1.61 2.56 -0.11
N GLU A 58 -2.75 2.07 0.41
CA GLU A 58 -2.97 0.65 0.69
C GLU A 58 -2.71 -0.28 -0.52
N THR A 59 -2.96 0.11 -1.77
CA THR A 59 -2.78 -0.83 -2.89
C THR A 59 -1.31 -1.08 -3.20
N ALA A 60 -0.51 -0.01 -3.29
CA ALA A 60 0.94 -0.10 -3.49
C ALA A 60 1.64 -0.74 -2.27
N ASP A 61 1.24 -0.37 -1.06
CA ASP A 61 1.78 -0.96 0.16
C ASP A 61 1.39 -2.45 0.28
N VAL A 62 0.16 -2.83 -0.07
CA VAL A 62 -0.27 -4.24 -0.08
C VAL A 62 0.47 -5.05 -1.14
N GLU A 63 0.73 -4.49 -2.32
CA GLU A 63 1.51 -5.16 -3.35
C GLU A 63 2.97 -5.34 -2.92
N ALA A 64 3.59 -4.31 -2.35
CA ALA A 64 4.94 -4.38 -1.80
C ALA A 64 5.03 -5.41 -0.66
N LEU A 65 4.07 -5.41 0.27
CA LEU A 65 4.00 -6.40 1.36
C LEU A 65 3.79 -7.82 0.84
N LYS A 66 2.97 -8.02 -0.19
CA LYS A 66 2.80 -9.34 -0.83
C LYS A 66 4.09 -9.85 -1.46
N LEU A 67 4.86 -8.97 -2.10
CA LEU A 67 6.15 -9.30 -2.66
C LEU A 67 7.13 -9.70 -1.55
N GLU A 68 7.26 -8.88 -0.50
CA GLU A 68 8.14 -9.15 0.64
C GLU A 68 7.79 -10.48 1.33
N VAL A 69 6.50 -10.76 1.54
CA VAL A 69 6.05 -12.06 2.10
C VAL A 69 6.46 -13.23 1.21
N THR A 70 6.41 -13.06 -0.11
CA THR A 70 6.80 -14.12 -1.07
C THR A 70 8.30 -14.37 -1.01
N GLU A 71 9.11 -13.31 -1.01
CA GLU A 71 10.57 -13.39 -0.91
C GLU A 71 11.03 -14.00 0.42
N LEU A 72 10.42 -13.57 1.54
CA LEU A 72 10.72 -14.12 2.85
C LEU A 72 10.38 -15.61 2.95
N ARG A 73 9.25 -16.05 2.37
CA ARG A 73 8.88 -17.47 2.34
C ARG A 73 9.89 -18.31 1.55
N GLN A 74 10.31 -17.84 0.37
CA GLN A 74 11.34 -18.51 -0.43
C GLN A 74 12.66 -18.62 0.33
N LYS A 75 13.06 -17.55 1.03
CA LYS A 75 14.29 -17.54 1.81
C LYS A 75 14.23 -18.50 3.01
N VAL A 76 13.08 -18.57 3.68
CA VAL A 76 12.87 -19.53 4.78
C VAL A 76 12.95 -20.97 4.27
N GLU A 77 12.37 -21.27 3.10
CA GLU A 77 12.43 -22.58 2.48
C GLU A 77 13.87 -22.98 2.16
N GLN A 78 14.61 -22.12 1.45
CA GLN A 78 16.02 -22.34 1.12
C GLN A 78 16.89 -22.56 2.36
N LEU A 79 16.74 -21.71 3.37
CA LEU A 79 17.52 -21.82 4.61
C LEU A 79 17.17 -23.09 5.39
N THR A 80 15.92 -23.56 5.29
CA THR A 80 15.46 -24.78 5.95
C THR A 80 16.04 -26.02 5.26
N GLU A 81 16.05 -26.06 3.93
CA GLU A 81 16.70 -27.12 3.14
C GLU A 81 18.20 -27.18 3.44
N GLU A 82 18.89 -26.04 3.40
CA GLU A 82 20.32 -25.97 3.71
C GLU A 82 20.61 -26.43 5.15
N ASN A 83 19.77 -26.05 6.13
CA ASN A 83 19.90 -26.53 7.50
C ASN A 83 19.74 -28.04 7.61
N GLN A 84 18.80 -28.63 6.87
CA GLN A 84 18.57 -30.07 6.85
C GLN A 84 19.77 -30.80 6.25
N GLU A 85 20.31 -30.32 5.13
CA GLU A 85 21.50 -30.89 4.52
C GLU A 85 22.72 -30.82 5.42
N LEU A 86 22.97 -29.67 6.05
CA LEU A 86 24.10 -29.49 6.96
C LEU A 86 23.99 -30.40 8.18
N LYS A 87 22.78 -30.53 8.76
CA LYS A 87 22.55 -31.47 9.88
C LYS A 87 22.78 -32.92 9.48
N ALA A 88 22.34 -33.32 8.29
CA ALA A 88 22.58 -34.68 7.78
C ALA A 88 24.08 -34.95 7.59
N LYS A 89 24.83 -34.00 7.03
CA LYS A 89 26.29 -34.10 6.86
C LYS A 89 27.03 -34.18 8.20
N LEU A 90 26.61 -33.41 9.20
CA LEU A 90 27.19 -33.47 10.55
C LEU A 90 26.96 -34.85 11.20
N GLN A 91 25.74 -35.39 11.10
CA GLN A 91 25.45 -36.73 11.62
C GLN A 91 26.33 -37.81 10.97
N GLN A 92 26.52 -37.74 9.65
CA GLN A 92 27.38 -38.69 8.93
C GLN A 92 28.85 -38.61 9.38
N LEU A 93 29.37 -37.40 9.59
CA LEU A 93 30.75 -37.20 10.07
C LEU A 93 30.94 -37.68 11.51
N ASP A 94 29.96 -37.43 12.38
CA ASP A 94 29.97 -37.91 13.77
C ASP A 94 29.92 -39.45 13.81
N GLU A 95 29.19 -40.09 12.89
CA GLU A 95 29.15 -41.56 12.74
C GLU A 95 30.44 -42.14 12.14
N GLU A 96 31.13 -41.44 11.23
CA GLU A 96 32.42 -41.87 10.67
C GLU A 96 33.61 -41.71 11.64
N THR A 97 33.48 -40.83 12.64
CA THR A 97 34.54 -40.53 13.61
C THR A 97 34.39 -41.23 14.97
N ALA A 98 33.28 -41.94 15.19
CA ALA A 98 32.99 -42.75 16.39
C ALA A 98 33.40 -44.22 16.22
#